data_AF-A0A961WGS8-F1
#
_entry.id   AF-A0A961WGS8-F1
#
_cell.length_a   1.000
_cell.length_b   1.000
_cell.length_c   1.000
_cell.angle_alpha   90.00
_cell.angle_beta   90.00
_cell.angle_gamma   90.00
#
_symmetry.space_group_name_H-M   'P 1'
#
loop_
_entity.id
_entity.type
_entity.pdbx_description
1 polymer ?
#
loop_
_entity_poly.entity_id
_entity_poly.type
_entity_poly.pdbx_seq_one_letter_code
_entity_poly.pdbx_strand_id
1 'polypeptide(L)' 'MQERTCSDTGPRIAPAEAVSHRILGGRADAGLILICDHAENTIPQGYASLGLPPGELERHIAYDIGAMGVVERLA' A
#
# COMPACT_ATOMS: atom_id res chain seq x y z
N MET A 1 5.82 29.35 22.48
CA MET A 1 5.38 28.38 21.45
C MET A 1 5.79 28.98 20.11
N GLN A 2 6.96 28.62 19.59
CA GLN A 2 7.45 29.14 18.31
C GLN A 2 7.12 28.11 17.23
N GLU A 3 6.38 28.54 16.21
CA GLU A 3 6.01 27.75 15.05
C GLU A 3 7.28 27.44 14.24
N ARG A 4 7.72 26.18 14.26
CA ARG A 4 8.80 25.72 13.38
C ARG A 4 8.22 25.52 11.99
N THR A 5 8.41 26.48 11.10
CA THR A 5 8.21 26.26 9.67
C THR A 5 9.32 25.32 9.18
N CYS A 6 8.94 24.11 8.77
CA CYS A 6 9.88 23.21 8.11
C CYS A 6 10.18 23.82 6.74
N SER A 7 11.43 24.22 6.48
CA SER A 7 11.86 24.69 5.16
C SER A 7 11.72 23.54 4.15
N ASP A 8 10.94 23.77 3.10
CA ASP A 8 10.56 22.83 2.04
C ASP A 8 11.70 22.50 1.03
N THR A 9 12.94 22.48 1.50
CA THR A 9 14.16 22.40 0.67
C THR A 9 14.77 21.00 0.59
N GLY A 10 14.11 19.98 1.15
CA GLY A 10 14.54 18.59 1.03
C GLY A 10 14.38 18.06 -0.39
N PRO A 11 15.22 17.10 -0.83
CA PRO A 11 15.03 16.42 -2.10
C PRO A 11 13.66 15.73 -2.12
N ARG A 12 12.80 16.10 -3.06
CA ARG A 12 11.50 15.46 -3.29
C ARG A 12 11.67 14.33 -4.29
N ILE A 13 11.10 13.18 -3.98
CA ILE A 13 10.98 12.07 -4.92
C ILE A 13 9.83 12.41 -5.90
N ALA A 14 10.09 12.32 -7.20
CA ALA A 14 9.06 12.56 -8.21
C ALA A 14 7.92 11.53 -8.07
N PRO A 15 6.65 11.92 -8.32
CA PRO A 15 5.55 10.97 -8.26
C PRO A 15 5.71 9.90 -9.35
N ALA A 16 5.45 8.65 -8.98
CA ALA A 16 5.37 7.53 -9.91
C ALA A 16 3.90 7.12 -10.09
N GLU A 17 3.46 6.94 -11.34
CA GLU A 17 2.10 6.50 -11.64
C GLU A 17 2.01 4.97 -11.58
N ALA A 18 1.00 4.47 -10.88
CA ALA A 18 0.70 3.05 -10.75
C ALA A 18 -0.78 2.84 -10.46
N VAL A 19 -1.28 1.64 -10.76
CA VAL A 19 -2.63 1.24 -10.35
C VAL A 19 -2.66 1.16 -8.82
N SER A 20 -3.55 1.93 -8.20
CA SER A 20 -3.63 2.04 -6.74
C SER A 20 -4.53 1.00 -6.08
N HIS A 21 -5.40 0.34 -6.85
CA HIS A 21 -6.40 -0.57 -6.32
C HIS A 21 -6.80 -1.63 -7.35
N ARG A 22 -7.35 -2.73 -6.84
CA ARG A 22 -7.96 -3.79 -7.63
C ARG A 22 -9.35 -4.09 -7.08
N ILE A 23 -10.32 -4.23 -7.97
CA ILE A 23 -11.68 -4.62 -7.62
C ILE A 23 -11.83 -6.12 -7.88
N LEU A 24 -12.19 -6.88 -6.86
CA LEU A 24 -12.58 -8.28 -7.00
C LEU A 24 -14.09 -8.36 -7.22
N GLY A 25 -14.53 -9.31 -8.06
CA GLY A 25 -15.94 -9.64 -8.17
C GLY A 25 -16.46 -10.21 -6.85
N GLY A 26 -17.74 -10.00 -6.55
CA GLY A 26 -18.34 -10.59 -5.37
C GLY A 26 -19.86 -10.61 -5.42
N ARG A 27 -20.47 -11.08 -4.32
CA ARG A 27 -21.92 -11.24 -4.19
C ARG A 27 -22.63 -9.96 -3.75
N ALA A 28 -23.29 -9.29 -4.68
CA ALA A 28 -24.07 -8.07 -4.40
C ALA A 28 -25.24 -8.30 -3.40
N ASP A 29 -25.70 -9.54 -3.25
CA ASP A 29 -26.77 -9.93 -2.32
C ASP A 29 -26.28 -10.25 -0.91
N ALA A 30 -24.96 -10.30 -0.67
CA ALA A 30 -24.39 -10.65 0.64
C ALA A 30 -24.48 -9.51 1.67
N GLY A 31 -24.76 -8.28 1.23
CA GLY A 31 -24.84 -7.11 2.13
C GLY A 31 -23.49 -6.72 2.76
N LEU A 32 -22.37 -7.13 2.15
CA LEU A 32 -21.02 -6.86 2.64
C LEU A 32 -20.19 -6.15 1.57
N ILE A 33 -19.36 -5.21 2.02
CA ILE A 33 -18.28 -4.61 1.23
C ILE A 33 -16.98 -4.94 1.96
N LEU A 34 -16.08 -5.62 1.26
CA LEU A 34 -14.75 -5.96 1.78
C LEU A 34 -13.75 -4.93 1.28
N ILE A 35 -12.92 -4.40 2.19
CA ILE A 35 -11.86 -3.43 1.90
C ILE A 35 -10.56 -3.97 2.50
N CYS A 36 -9.47 -3.87 1.73
CA CYS A 36 -8.15 -4.33 2.14
C CYS A 36 -7.08 -3.35 1.66
N ASP A 37 -6.71 -2.42 2.53
CA ASP A 37 -5.77 -1.33 2.20
C ASP A 37 -4.32 -1.83 2.13
N HIS A 38 -3.96 -2.86 2.90
CA HIS A 38 -2.60 -3.41 2.96
C HIS A 38 -2.50 -4.80 2.31
N ALA A 39 -3.06 -4.95 1.11
CA ALA A 39 -3.20 -6.25 0.45
C ALA A 39 -1.86 -6.85 -0.07
N GLU A 40 -0.97 -6.00 -0.58
CA GLU A 40 0.28 -6.40 -1.24
C GLU A 40 1.40 -5.40 -0.95
N ASN A 41 2.64 -5.82 -1.18
CA ASN A 41 3.86 -5.01 -1.00
C ASN A 41 4.40 -4.42 -2.32
N THR A 42 3.56 -4.29 -3.35
CA THR A 42 3.99 -3.75 -4.65
C THR A 42 4.41 -2.29 -4.52
N ILE A 43 5.64 -1.99 -4.94
CA ILE A 43 6.17 -0.62 -4.97
C ILE A 43 6.28 -0.16 -6.42
N PRO A 44 5.74 1.02 -6.79
CA PRO A 44 5.95 1.61 -8.12
C PRO A 44 7.44 1.71 -8.46
N GLN A 45 7.81 1.35 -9.69
CA GLN A 45 9.23 1.26 -10.12
C GLN A 45 10.04 2.53 -9.83
N GLY A 46 9.43 3.72 -9.94
CA GLY A 46 10.08 5.01 -9.67
C GLY A 46 10.57 5.19 -8.22
N TYR A 47 10.13 4.34 -7.30
CA TYR A 47 10.50 4.37 -5.87
C TYR A 47 11.51 3.28 -5.47
N ALA A 48 11.89 2.39 -6.39
CA ALA A 48 12.78 1.25 -6.13
C ALA A 48 12.33 0.47 -4.87
N SER A 49 13.20 0.29 -3.87
CA SER A 49 12.88 -0.37 -2.59
C SER A 49 12.65 0.60 -1.43
N LEU A 50 12.49 1.90 -1.70
CA LEU A 50 12.44 2.96 -0.67
C LEU A 50 13.71 3.02 0.22
N GLY A 51 14.81 2.38 -0.21
CA GLY A 51 16.03 2.22 0.58
C GLY A 51 15.98 1.08 1.60
N LEU A 52 14.94 0.24 1.57
CA LEU A 52 14.81 -0.91 2.46
C LEU A 52 15.57 -2.14 1.91
N PRO A 53 16.15 -2.99 2.80
CA PRO A 53 16.64 -4.31 2.44
C PRO A 53 15.50 -5.22 1.94
N PRO A 54 15.76 -6.20 1.05
CA PRO A 54 14.72 -7.08 0.52
C PRO A 54 13.91 -7.82 1.61
N GLY A 55 14.57 -8.28 2.68
CA GLY A 55 13.89 -8.99 3.77
C GLY A 55 12.90 -8.14 4.55
N GLU A 56 13.01 -6.81 4.51
CA GLU A 56 12.02 -5.91 5.11
C GLU A 56 10.73 -5.84 4.27
N LEU A 57 10.84 -5.99 2.95
CA LEU A 57 9.68 -6.01 2.05
C LEU A 57 8.86 -7.30 2.18
N GLU A 58 9.41 -8.37 2.76
CA GLU A 58 8.73 -9.64 2.99
C GLU A 58 7.98 -9.70 4.34
N ARG A 59 8.11 -8.66 5.17
CA ARG A 59 7.56 -8.61 6.53
C ARG A 59 6.29 -7.75 6.60
N HIS A 60 5.60 -7.83 7.73
CA HIS A 60 4.36 -7.08 7.99
C HIS A 60 4.49 -5.55 7.90
N ILE A 61 5.71 -5.03 7.88
CA ILE A 61 5.95 -3.59 7.70
C ILE A 61 5.63 -3.12 6.27
N ALA A 62 5.59 -4.04 5.29
CA ALA A 62 5.34 -3.73 3.90
C ALA A 62 3.89 -4.02 3.47
N TYR A 63 3.18 -4.93 4.15
CA TYR A 63 1.80 -5.33 3.88
C TYR A 63 1.26 -6.27 4.98
N ASP A 64 -0.06 -6.51 5.03
CA ASP A 64 -0.65 -7.45 5.98
C ASP A 64 -0.64 -8.88 5.41
N ILE A 65 0.33 -9.68 5.87
CA ILE A 65 0.55 -11.06 5.38
C ILE A 65 -0.73 -11.89 5.55
N GLY A 66 -1.29 -12.33 4.42
CA GLY A 66 -2.50 -13.16 4.36
C GLY A 66 -3.82 -12.40 4.22
N ALA A 67 -3.82 -11.07 4.38
CA ALA A 67 -5.06 -10.27 4.29
C ALA A 67 -5.72 -10.38 2.91
N MET A 68 -4.94 -10.23 1.82
CA MET A 68 -5.44 -10.43 0.46
C MET A 68 -6.04 -11.83 0.26
N GLY A 69 -5.37 -12.86 0.77
CA GLY A 69 -5.84 -14.24 0.65
C GLY A 69 -7.16 -14.51 1.40
N VAL A 70 -7.43 -13.79 2.50
CA VAL A 70 -8.74 -13.84 3.18
C VAL A 70 -9.80 -13.16 2.32
N VAL A 71 -9.51 -11.98 1.78
CA VAL A 71 -10.45 -11.21 0.96
C VAL A 71 -10.81 -11.95 -0.32
N GLU A 72 -9.82 -12.55 -1.00
CA GLU A 72 -10.03 -13.37 -2.21
C GLU A 72 -10.91 -14.60 -1.94
N ARG A 73 -10.98 -15.10 -0.71
CA ARG A 73 -11.84 -16.25 -0.34
C ARG A 73 -13.25 -15.85 0.08
N LEU A 74 -13.43 -14.59 0.52
CA LEU A 74 -14.71 -14.06 0.98
C LEU A 74 -15.47 -13.31 -0.11
N ALA A 75 -14.75 -12.77 -1.11
CA ALA A 75 -15.31 -12.13 -2.30
C ALA A 75 -16.00 -13.16 -3.21
#